data_AF-A0A0R3F8Q6-F1
#
_entry.id   AF-A0A0R3F8Q6-F1
#
_cell.length_a   1.000
_cell.length_b   1.000
_cell.length_c   1.000
_cell.angle_alpha   90.00
_cell.angle_beta   90.00
_cell.angle_gamma   90.00
#
_symmetry.space_group_name_H-M   'P 1'
#
loop_
_entity.id
_entity.type
_entity.pdbx_description
1 polymer ?
#
loop_
_entity_poly.entity_id
_entity_poly.type
_entity_poly.pdbx_seq_one_letter_code
_entity_poly.pdbx_strand_id
1 'polypeptide(L)'
;MLTVHGLAGFQSGCRCAGCSTAESERLQRIGDSERERWELINQRATRRTQRYFADAGNHPLNWQKPWTTEEIDKALDASTTAAQVAAHLGRSIGAVHAARRRFGPRAS
;
A
#
# COMPACT_ATOMS: atom_id res chain seq x y z
N MET A 1 -17.29 37.85 -31.43
CA MET A 1 -16.58 36.64 -30.95
C MET A 1 -17.64 35.61 -30.62
N LEU A 2 -17.58 34.40 -31.18
CA LEU A 2 -18.51 33.33 -30.83
C LEU A 2 -18.09 32.74 -29.48
N THR A 3 -18.99 32.75 -28.51
CA THR A 3 -18.75 32.11 -27.22
C THR A 3 -18.76 30.60 -27.41
N VAL A 4 -17.61 29.95 -27.17
CA VAL A 4 -17.48 28.49 -27.25
C VAL A 4 -18.00 27.88 -25.95
N HIS A 5 -18.90 26.91 -26.06
CA HIS A 5 -19.48 26.17 -24.93
C HIS A 5 -19.07 24.69 -24.95
N GLY A 6 -19.50 23.92 -23.94
CA GLY A 6 -19.10 22.53 -23.74
C GLY A 6 -17.70 22.41 -23.15
N LEU A 7 -17.03 21.29 -23.42
CA LEU A 7 -15.70 21.00 -22.84
C LEU A 7 -14.66 22.08 -23.17
N ALA A 8 -14.57 22.48 -24.43
CA ALA A 8 -13.63 23.53 -24.87
C ALA A 8 -13.94 24.87 -24.20
N GLY A 9 -15.23 25.18 -24.00
CA GLY A 9 -15.68 26.35 -23.24
C GLY A 9 -15.26 26.29 -21.77
N PHE A 10 -15.42 25.13 -21.12
CA PHE A 10 -14.97 24.92 -19.74
C PHE A 10 -13.45 25.09 -19.60
N GLN A 11 -12.67 24.46 -20.48
CA GLN A 11 -11.21 24.56 -20.49
C GLN A 11 -10.72 25.99 -20.75
N SER A 12 -11.50 26.78 -21.50
CA SER A 12 -11.23 28.19 -21.77
C SER A 12 -11.75 29.15 -20.68
N GLY A 13 -12.34 28.64 -19.59
CA GLY A 13 -12.74 29.43 -18.42
C GLY A 13 -14.25 29.64 -18.21
N CYS A 14 -15.11 29.18 -19.12
CA CYS A 14 -16.56 29.24 -18.92
C CYS A 14 -17.00 28.31 -17.77
N ARG A 15 -17.95 28.75 -16.93
CA ARG A 15 -18.45 28.00 -15.76
C ARG A 15 -19.97 27.84 -15.72
N CYS A 16 -20.66 28.11 -16.83
CA CYS A 16 -22.10 27.88 -16.90
C CYS A 16 -22.41 26.37 -16.73
N ALA A 17 -23.65 26.07 -16.35
CA ALA A 17 -24.08 24.70 -16.07
C ALA A 17 -23.72 23.71 -17.18
N GLY A 18 -23.96 24.05 -18.44
CA GLY A 18 -23.64 23.17 -19.58
C GLY A 18 -22.15 22.87 -19.76
N CYS A 19 -21.28 23.87 -19.57
CA CYS A 19 -19.83 23.67 -19.66
C CYS A 19 -19.31 22.83 -18.48
N SER A 20 -19.80 23.10 -17.27
CA SER A 20 -19.43 22.35 -16.07
C SER A 20 -19.90 20.90 -16.14
N THR A 21 -21.11 20.63 -16.65
CA THR A 21 -21.60 19.27 -16.91
C THR A 21 -20.71 18.54 -17.92
N ALA A 22 -20.33 19.20 -19.03
CA ALA A 22 -19.48 18.58 -20.05
C ALA A 22 -18.09 18.17 -19.50
N GLU A 23 -17.52 18.95 -18.57
CA GLU A 23 -16.28 18.55 -17.88
C GLU A 23 -16.52 17.40 -16.88
N SER A 24 -17.59 17.46 -16.08
CA SER A 24 -17.94 16.38 -15.15
C SER A 24 -18.12 15.04 -15.88
N GLU A 25 -18.82 15.04 -17.02
CA GLU A 25 -18.97 13.85 -17.86
C GLU A 25 -17.63 13.35 -18.40
N ARG A 26 -16.71 14.25 -18.76
CA ARG A 26 -15.36 13.86 -19.21
C ARG A 26 -14.58 13.19 -18.08
N LEU A 27 -14.58 13.78 -16.88
CA LEU A 27 -13.90 13.21 -15.72
C LEU A 27 -14.49 11.86 -15.35
N GLN A 28 -15.82 11.70 -15.41
CA GLN A 28 -16.48 10.42 -15.20
C GLN A 28 -16.00 9.37 -16.20
N ARG A 29 -15.99 9.69 -17.51
CA ARG A 29 -15.49 8.76 -18.54
C ARG A 29 -14.03 8.36 -18.32
N ILE A 30 -13.18 9.30 -17.92
CA ILE A 30 -11.77 9.00 -17.58
C ILE A 30 -11.72 8.05 -16.39
N GLY A 31 -12.46 8.34 -15.32
CA GLY A 31 -12.54 7.49 -14.14
C GLY A 31 -13.04 6.08 -14.46
N ASP A 32 -14.05 5.95 -15.32
CA ASP A 32 -14.57 4.66 -15.76
C ASP A 32 -13.53 3.87 -16.56
N SER A 33 -12.86 4.53 -17.51
CA SER A 33 -11.81 3.90 -18.33
C SER A 33 -10.59 3.47 -17.50
N GLU A 34 -10.18 4.28 -16.53
CA GLU A 34 -9.08 3.93 -15.64
C GLU A 34 -9.49 2.79 -14.70
N ARG A 35 -10.71 2.78 -14.15
CA ARG A 35 -11.21 1.65 -13.36
C ARG A 35 -11.17 0.36 -14.15
N GLU A 36 -11.67 0.36 -15.38
CA GLU A 36 -11.65 -0.80 -16.27
C GLU A 36 -10.22 -1.25 -16.57
N ARG A 37 -9.34 -0.32 -16.93
CA ARG A 37 -7.92 -0.58 -17.21
C ARG A 37 -7.21 -1.23 -16.04
N TRP A 38 -7.46 -0.78 -14.82
CA TRP A 38 -6.81 -1.27 -13.61
C TRP A 38 -7.48 -2.51 -13.01
N GLU A 39 -8.66 -2.90 -13.46
CA GLU A 39 -9.49 -3.95 -12.85
C GLU A 39 -8.72 -5.27 -12.72
N LEU A 40 -8.08 -5.75 -13.78
CA LEU A 40 -7.31 -7.01 -13.73
C LEU A 40 -6.14 -6.97 -12.75
N ILE A 41 -5.48 -5.81 -12.63
CA ILE A 41 -4.35 -5.60 -11.71
C ILE A 41 -4.87 -5.57 -10.27
N ASN A 42 -5.96 -4.84 -10.03
CA ASN A 42 -6.63 -4.75 -8.74
C ASN A 42 -7.13 -6.12 -8.29
N GLN A 43 -7.76 -6.89 -9.17
CA GLN A 43 -8.19 -8.26 -8.89
C GLN A 43 -7.02 -9.16 -8.53
N ARG A 44 -5.87 -9.05 -9.22
CA ARG A 44 -4.66 -9.81 -8.90
C ARG A 44 -4.13 -9.42 -7.51
N ALA A 45 -4.08 -8.13 -7.20
CA ALA A 45 -3.68 -7.64 -5.89
C ALA A 45 -4.62 -8.14 -4.79
N THR A 46 -5.94 -8.04 -4.99
CA THR A 46 -6.97 -8.56 -4.09
C THR A 46 -6.79 -10.06 -3.84
N ARG A 47 -6.63 -10.87 -4.90
CA ARG A 47 -6.39 -12.32 -4.74
C ARG A 47 -5.13 -12.62 -3.94
N ARG A 48 -4.04 -11.86 -4.15
CA ARG A 48 -2.80 -12.01 -3.38
C ARG A 48 -3.03 -11.71 -1.90
N THR A 49 -3.70 -10.60 -1.61
CA THR A 49 -4.05 -10.18 -0.24
C THR A 49 -4.94 -11.21 0.44
N GLN A 50 -5.99 -11.69 -0.25
CA GLN A 50 -6.86 -12.75 0.26
C GLN A 50 -6.09 -14.02 0.59
N ARG A 51 -5.18 -14.47 -0.27
CA ARG A 51 -4.32 -15.64 0.00
C ARG A 51 -3.43 -15.42 1.22
N TYR A 52 -2.81 -14.25 1.34
CA TYR A 52 -1.98 -13.90 2.49
C TYR A 52 -2.76 -13.96 3.81
N PHE A 53 -4.00 -13.47 3.83
CA PHE A 53 -4.85 -13.54 5.02
C PHE A 53 -5.47 -14.92 5.26
N ALA A 54 -5.76 -15.70 4.21
CA ALA A 54 -6.27 -17.05 4.36
C ALA A 54 -5.21 -18.00 4.95
N ASP A 55 -3.94 -17.82 4.60
CA ASP A 55 -2.82 -18.60 5.16
C ASP A 55 -2.51 -18.26 6.63
N ALA A 56 -3.05 -17.14 7.15
CA ALA A 56 -2.81 -16.68 8.52
C ALA A 56 -3.18 -17.70 9.61
N GLY A 57 -4.09 -18.64 9.32
CA GLY A 57 -4.47 -19.72 10.24
C GLY A 57 -3.38 -20.78 10.44
N ASN A 58 -2.56 -21.03 9.41
CA ASN A 58 -1.45 -22.01 9.46
C ASN A 58 -0.10 -21.33 9.69
N HIS A 59 0.06 -20.11 9.17
CA HIS A 59 1.24 -19.28 9.32
C HIS A 59 0.83 -17.93 9.90
N PRO A 60 0.85 -17.76 11.24
CA PRO A 60 0.42 -16.53 11.86
C PRO A 60 1.19 -15.36 11.26
N LEU A 61 0.44 -14.31 10.91
CA LEU A 61 1.04 -13.14 10.26
C LEU A 61 2.18 -12.60 11.12
N ASN A 62 3.24 -12.10 10.48
CA ASN A 62 4.49 -11.73 11.14
C ASN A 62 4.34 -10.73 12.31
N TRP A 63 3.27 -9.93 12.31
CA TRP A 63 2.89 -8.95 13.33
C TRP A 63 2.08 -9.55 14.49
N GLN A 64 1.49 -10.73 14.30
CA GLN A 64 0.81 -11.52 15.33
C GLN A 64 1.74 -12.54 15.98
N LYS A 65 2.79 -13.01 15.29
CA LYS A 65 3.78 -13.95 15.84
C LYS A 65 4.53 -13.31 17.03
N PRO A 66 4.29 -13.76 18.29
CA PRO A 66 5.00 -13.25 19.46
C PRO A 66 6.50 -13.44 19.30
N TRP A 67 7.30 -12.53 19.85
CA TRP A 67 8.75 -12.71 19.90
C TRP A 67 9.10 -13.63 21.06
N THR A 68 9.83 -14.70 20.79
CA THR A 68 10.41 -15.53 21.86
C THR A 68 11.69 -14.89 22.39
N THR A 69 12.14 -15.30 23.57
CA THR A 69 13.39 -14.81 24.16
C THR A 69 14.58 -15.09 23.22
N GLU A 70 14.64 -16.27 22.60
CA GLU A 70 15.68 -16.66 21.66
C GLU A 70 15.66 -15.81 20.39
N GLU A 71 14.46 -15.50 19.86
CA GLU A 71 14.32 -14.61 18.72
C GLU A 71 14.75 -13.17 19.06
N ILE A 72 14.50 -12.71 20.29
CA ILE A 72 14.94 -11.40 20.79
C ILE A 72 16.46 -11.36 20.87
N ASP A 73 17.10 -12.34 21.51
CA ASP A 73 18.55 -12.41 21.63
C ASP A 73 19.21 -12.42 20.26
N LYS A 74 18.66 -13.21 19.32
CA LYS A 74 19.16 -13.24 17.95
C LYS A 74 18.94 -11.92 17.21
N ALA A 75 17.83 -11.23 17.47
CA ALA A 75 17.58 -9.93 16.88
C ALA A 75 18.52 -8.84 17.44
N LEU A 76 18.90 -8.93 18.72
CA LEU A 76 19.79 -7.99 19.38
C LEU A 76 21.28 -8.26 19.16
N ASP A 77 21.63 -9.41 18.58
CA ASP A 77 22.99 -9.76 18.15
C ASP A 77 23.56 -8.71 17.18
N ALA A 78 24.48 -7.88 17.68
CA ALA A 78 25.12 -6.80 16.93
C ALA A 78 26.11 -7.29 15.87
N SER A 79 26.55 -8.55 15.94
CA SER A 79 27.45 -9.14 14.96
C SER A 79 26.76 -9.53 13.65
N THR A 80 25.41 -9.51 13.63
CA THR A 80 24.62 -9.90 12.46
C THR A 80 23.82 -8.74 11.88
N THR A 81 23.71 -8.73 10.55
CA THR A 81 22.87 -7.76 9.85
C THR A 81 21.39 -8.10 10.04
N ALA A 82 20.52 -7.09 9.99
CA ALA A 82 19.08 -7.31 10.07
C ALA A 82 18.55 -8.25 8.97
N ALA A 83 19.19 -8.25 7.79
CA ALA A 83 18.84 -9.15 6.69
C ALA A 83 19.16 -10.62 7.00
N GLN A 84 20.33 -10.91 7.60
CA GLN A 84 20.70 -12.26 8.01
C GLN A 84 19.79 -12.78 9.11
N VAL A 85 19.50 -11.95 10.12
CA VAL A 85 18.55 -12.31 11.19
C VAL A 85 17.15 -12.57 10.60
N ALA A 86 16.68 -11.71 9.70
CA ALA A 86 15.37 -11.86 9.08
C ALA A 86 15.24 -13.19 8.33
N ALA A 87 16.25 -13.52 7.52
CA ALA A 87 16.30 -14.80 6.81
C ALA A 87 16.34 -16.00 7.76
N HIS A 88 17.11 -15.92 8.85
CA HIS A 88 17.22 -16.99 9.83
C HIS A 88 15.92 -17.22 10.61
N LEU A 89 15.23 -16.15 11.00
CA LEU A 89 14.01 -16.23 11.83
C LEU A 89 12.71 -16.35 11.02
N GLY A 90 12.78 -16.31 9.68
CA GLY A 90 11.60 -16.26 8.81
C GLY A 90 10.74 -15.02 9.05
N ARG A 91 11.37 -13.90 9.44
CA ARG A 91 10.69 -12.61 9.69
C ARG A 91 11.09 -11.58 8.63
N SER A 92 10.38 -10.46 8.55
CA SER A 92 10.78 -9.36 7.67
C SER A 92 11.92 -8.54 8.29
N ILE A 93 12.75 -7.91 7.44
CA ILE A 93 13.81 -7.00 7.88
C ILE A 93 13.25 -5.86 8.76
N GLY A 94 12.09 -5.31 8.37
CA GLY A 94 11.39 -4.28 9.14
C GLY A 94 10.96 -4.77 10.53
N ALA A 95 10.54 -6.04 10.66
CA ALA A 95 10.21 -6.64 11.94
C ALA A 95 11.44 -6.76 12.85
N VAL A 96 12.61 -7.11 12.30
CA VAL A 96 13.88 -7.14 13.05
C VAL A 96 14.27 -5.74 13.54
N HIS A 97 14.18 -4.71 12.70
CA HIS A 97 14.43 -3.33 13.13
C HIS A 97 13.43 -2.88 14.22
N ALA A 98 12.16 -3.24 14.10
CA ALA A 98 11.17 -2.96 15.13
C ALA A 98 11.48 -3.67 16.45
N ALA A 99 11.90 -4.94 16.41
CA ALA A 99 12.36 -5.68 17.58
C ALA A 99 13.57 -5.03 18.23
N ARG A 100 14.60 -4.66 17.45
CA ARG A 100 15.79 -3.96 17.97
C ARG A 100 15.43 -2.66 18.69
N ARG A 101 14.47 -1.87 18.15
CA ARG A 101 13.98 -0.66 18.83
C ARG A 101 13.15 -0.95 20.08
N ARG A 102 12.37 -2.04 20.07
CA ARG A 102 11.45 -2.41 21.15
C ARG A 102 12.17 -3.04 22.35
N PHE A 103 13.12 -3.93 22.08
CA PHE A 103 13.79 -4.77 23.08
C PHE A 103 15.24 -4.37 23.32
N GLY A 104 15.82 -3.55 22.43
CA GLY A 104 17.16 -3.04 22.63
C GLY A 104 17.23 -2.03 23.78
N PRO A 105 18.45 -1.74 24.26
CA PRO A 105 18.66 -0.73 25.28
C PRO A 105 18.09 0.62 24.80
N ARG A 106 17.34 1.29 25.67
CA ARG A 106 16.89 2.66 25.40
C ARG A 106 18.12 3.55 25.34
N ALA A 107 18.27 4.31 24.25
CA ALA A 107 19.23 5.40 24.22
C ALA A 107 18.88 6.35 25.38
N SER A 108 19.83 6.51 26.31
CA SER A 108 19.75 7.50 27.39
C SER A 108 20.01 8.89 26.84
#